data_AF-A0AA41VQW9-F1
#
_entry.id   AF-A0AA41VQW9-F1
#
_cell.length_a   1.000
_cell.length_b   1.000
_cell.length_c   1.000
_cell.angle_alpha   90.00
_cell.angle_beta   90.00
_cell.angle_gamma   90.00
#
_symmetry.space_group_name_H-M   'P 1'
#
loop_
_entity.id
_entity.type
_entity.pdbx_description
1 polymer ?
#
loop_
_entity_poly.entity_id
_entity_poly.type
_entity_poly.pdbx_seq_one_letter_code
_entity_poly.pdbx_strand_id
1 'polypeptide(L)' 'GTAEVVFSRRNDASSALKRYNNVQLDGKPMKIEIVGTNIGIPGARPPPSNGMIGNPNGAPR' A
#
# COMPACT_ATOMS: atom_id res chain seq x y z
N GLY A 1 23.46 12.38 -6.88
CA GLY A 1 22.60 11.81 -7.93
C GLY A 1 21.27 11.37 -7.33
N THR A 2 20.37 10.83 -8.14
CA THR A 2 19.07 10.28 -7.71
C THR A 2 18.93 8.84 -8.19
N ALA A 3 18.27 8.00 -7.41
CA ALA A 3 18.02 6.60 -7.75
C ALA A 3 16.62 6.20 -7.26
N GLU A 4 16.05 5.16 -7.86
CA GLU A 4 14.79 4.55 -7.46
C GLU A 4 15.04 3.11 -7.00
N VAL A 5 14.40 2.71 -5.91
CA VAL A 5 14.50 1.36 -5.34
C VAL A 5 13.11 0.86 -5.05
N VAL A 6 12.77 -0.31 -5.60
CA VAL A 6 11.45 -0.94 -5.44
C VAL A 6 11.55 -2.08 -4.44
N PHE A 7 10.69 -2.05 -3.41
CA PHE A 7 10.56 -3.13 -2.43
C PHE A 7 9.25 -3.89 -2.64
N SER A 8 9.30 -5.22 -2.56
CA SER A 8 8.09 -6.04 -2.63
C SER A 8 7.15 -5.83 -1.45
N ARG A 9 7.68 -5.42 -0.29
CA ARG A 9 6.91 -5.21 0.94
C ARG A 9 7.06 -3.78 1.45
N ARG A 10 5.95 -3.16 1.84
CA ARG A 10 5.92 -1.81 2.42
C ARG A 10 6.79 -1.69 3.69
N ASN A 11 6.81 -2.73 4.51
CA ASN A 11 7.60 -2.73 5.76
C ASN A 11 9.11 -2.60 5.50
N ASP A 12 9.61 -3.24 4.44
CA ASP A 12 11.03 -3.16 4.07
C ASP A 12 11.38 -1.75 3.59
N ALA A 13 10.52 -1.15 2.75
CA ALA A 13 10.66 0.25 2.33
C ALA A 13 10.67 1.23 3.52
N SER A 14 9.77 1.03 4.50
CA SER A 14 9.73 1.88 5.70
C SER A 14 10.97 1.72 6.58
N SER A 15 11.54 0.52 6.62
CA SER A 15 12.75 0.23 7.39
C SER A 15 13.97 0.87 6.74
N ALA A 16 14.04 0.83 5.40
CA ALA A 16 15.08 1.51 4.64
C ALA A 16 15.01 3.03 4.82
N LEU A 17 13.83 3.63 4.75
CA LEU A 17 13.64 5.06 5.01
C LEU A 17 14.17 5.45 6.39
N LYS A 18 13.79 4.72 7.45
CA LYS A 18 14.27 4.99 8.81
C LYS A 18 15.78 4.84 8.95
N ARG A 19 16.36 3.87 8.25
CA ARG A 19 17.78 3.53 8.41
C ARG A 19 18.72 4.44 7.63
N TYR A 20 18.31 4.89 6.45
CA TYR A 20 19.20 5.56 5.51
C TYR A 20 18.87 7.04 5.29
N ASN A 21 17.69 7.51 5.68
CA ASN A 21 17.39 8.94 5.60
C ASN A 21 18.32 9.73 6.52
N ASN A 22 18.82 10.86 6.02
CA ASN A 22 19.82 11.73 6.64
C ASN A 22 21.21 11.10 6.88
N VAL A 23 21.46 9.86 6.42
CA VAL A 23 22.82 9.31 6.44
C VAL A 23 23.71 10.15 5.52
N GLN A 24 24.92 10.50 5.96
CA GLN A 24 25.85 11.25 5.13
C GLN A 24 26.34 10.37 3.97
N LEU A 25 26.14 10.86 2.75
CA LEU A 25 26.68 10.32 1.51
C LEU A 25 27.52 11.42 0.86
N ASP A 26 28.80 11.16 0.63
CA ASP A 26 29.75 12.13 0.07
C ASP A 26 29.77 13.48 0.84
N GLY A 27 29.59 13.42 2.16
CA GLY A 27 29.54 14.60 3.03
C GLY A 27 28.21 15.37 3.02
N LYS A 28 27.18 14.89 2.32
CA LYS A 28 25.83 15.50 2.29
C LYS A 28 24.78 14.53 2.84
N PRO A 29 23.78 15.00 3.58
CA PRO A 29 22.71 14.12 4.06
C PRO A 29 21.91 13.56 2.87
N MET A 30 21.76 12.23 2.84
CA MET A 30 20.89 11.53 1.91
C MET A 30 19.43 11.83 2.23
N LYS A 31 18.62 12.11 1.21
CA LYS A 31 17.18 12.27 1.33
C LYS A 31 16.48 11.09 0.69
N ILE A 32 15.58 10.44 1.42
CA ILE A 32 14.77 9.32 0.92
C ILE A 32 13.30 9.68 1.08
N GLU A 33 12.50 9.34 0.06
CA GLU A 33 11.05 9.50 0.06
C GLU A 33 10.41 8.21 -0.44
N ILE A 34 9.25 7.85 0.12
CA ILE A 34 8.45 6.74 -0.38
C ILE A 34 7.49 7.30 -1.42
N VAL A 35 7.74 6.97 -2.69
CA VAL A 35 6.88 7.31 -3.82
C VAL A 35 5.98 6.13 -4.17
N GLY A 36 4.70 6.39 -4.44
CA GLY A 36 3.74 5.35 -4.89
C GLY A 36 3.37 4.31 -3.84
N THR A 37 2.42 4.63 -2.94
CA THR A 37 1.88 3.68 -1.95
C THR A 37 0.69 2.85 -2.43
N ASN A 38 0.43 2.82 -3.75
CA ASN A 38 -0.70 2.12 -4.37
C ASN A 38 -0.29 0.79 -5.03
N ILE A 39 0.48 -0.05 -4.34
CA ILE A 39 0.48 -1.48 -4.70
C ILE A 39 -0.88 -1.97 -4.19
N GLY A 40 -1.86 -2.06 -5.11
CA GLY A 40 -3.21 -2.52 -4.82
C GLY A 40 -3.14 -3.73 -3.89
N ILE A 41 -3.82 -3.63 -2.75
CA ILE A 41 -3.78 -4.60 -1.66
C ILE A 41 -3.96 -6.00 -2.29
N PRO A 42 -2.92 -6.87 -2.37
CA PRO A 42 -3.09 -8.24 -2.82
C PRO A 42 -3.76 -8.96 -1.65
N GLY A 43 -5.08 -8.85 -1.56
CA GLY A 43 -5.84 -9.34 -0.40
C GLY A 43 -6.94 -8.40 0.11
N ALA A 44 -7.23 -7.27 -0.54
CA ALA A 44 -8.52 -6.62 -0.33
C ALA A 44 -9.58 -7.56 -0.92
N ARG A 45 -10.09 -8.48 -0.08
CA ARG A 45 -11.36 -9.13 -0.34
C ARG A 45 -12.34 -8.00 -0.65
N PRO A 46 -13.12 -8.06 -1.74
CA PRO A 46 -14.27 -7.19 -1.85
C PRO A 46 -15.06 -7.28 -0.55
N PRO A 47 -15.66 -6.19 -0.05
CA PRO A 47 -16.58 -6.29 1.08
C PRO A 47 -17.54 -7.43 0.77
N PRO A 48 -17.89 -8.31 1.73
CA PRO A 48 -18.84 -9.37 1.47
C PRO A 48 -20.07 -8.71 0.86
N SER A 49 -20.33 -9.00 -0.42
CA SER A 49 -21.52 -8.53 -1.11
C SER A 49 -22.67 -9.00 -0.24
N ASN A 50 -23.30 -8.04 0.42
CA ASN A 50 -24.36 -8.27 1.38
C ASN A 50 -25.49 -8.96 0.62
N GLY A 51 -25.50 -10.30 0.59
CA GLY A 51 -26.45 -11.16 -0.12
C GLY A 51 -27.82 -11.19 0.58
N MET A 52 -28.27 -10.03 1.08
CA MET A 52 -29.47 -9.87 1.88
C MET A 52 -30.23 -8.64 1.40
N ILE A 53 -30.76 -8.66 0.17
CA ILE A 53 -32.12 -8.16 -0.12
C ILE A 53 -32.67 -9.01 -1.28
N GLY A 54 -33.09 -10.23 -0.97
CA GLY A 54 -34.06 -10.97 -1.77
C GLY A 54 -35.44 -10.67 -1.21
N ASN A 55 -36.21 -9.88 -1.97
CA ASN A 55 -37.56 -9.41 -1.69
C ASN A 55 -38.50 -10.50 -1.10
N PRO A 56 -39.17 -10.32 0.05
CA PRO A 56 -40.14 -11.31 0.54
C PRO A 56 -41.51 -11.24 -0.15
N ASN A 57 -41.71 -10.34 -1.12
CA ASN A 57 -43.00 -10.20 -1.80
C ASN A 57 -43.14 -11.15 -2.99
N GLY A 58 -43.43 -12.42 -2.68
CA GLY A 58 -44.02 -13.39 -3.59
C GLY A 58 -45.51 -13.58 -3.28
N ALA A 59 -46.37 -12.74 -3.84
CA ALA A 59 -47.77 -13.06 -4.14
C ALA A 59 -47.92 -12.90 -5.67
N PRO A 60 -48.73 -13.68 -6.44
CA PRO A 60 -50.08 -14.17 -6.08
C PRO A 60 -50.48 -15.58 -6.64
N ARG A 61 -51.74 -15.96 -6.35
CA ARG A 61 -52.58 -17.06 -6.88
C ARG A 61 -52.62 -18.37 -6.09
#